data_AF-F7KTI0-F1
#
_entry.id   AF-F7KTI0-F1
#
_cell.length_a   1.000
_cell.length_b   1.000
_cell.length_c   1.000
_cell.angle_alpha   90.00
_cell.angle_beta   90.00
_cell.angle_gamma   90.00
#
_symmetry.space_group_name_H-M   'P 1'
#
loop_
_entity.id
_entity.type
_entity.pdbx_description
1 polymer ?
#
loop_
_entity_poly.entity_id
_entity_poly.type
_entity_poly.pdbx_seq_one_letter_code
_entity_poly.pdbx_strand_id
1 'polypeptide(L)'
;MTKDKERLKKSHADGARILEEYLDQGRTVAFLTLGDPTVYSTYIYLHNIVKEAGYETEIVSGVTSFCAAAARLEMDIASKAQQIHIIPASYQIEEALLLPGTKVLMKAGGKLPEVKEVLKHHPAEVTMVENCGMEQERIYYGAEQIPEDAGYYTLLFVKEEGEPL
;
A
#
# COMPACT_ATOMS: atom_id res chain seq x y z
N MET A 1 1.85 4.78 -14.23
CA MET A 1 0.54 5.33 -13.83
C MET A 1 0.54 6.84 -14.04
N THR A 2 -0.54 7.41 -14.59
CA THR A 2 -0.66 8.87 -14.79
C THR A 2 -1.19 9.54 -13.52
N LYS A 3 -0.75 10.78 -13.23
CA LYS A 3 -1.33 11.64 -12.17
C LYS A 3 -2.41 12.59 -12.71
N ASP A 4 -2.64 12.57 -14.02
CA ASP A 4 -3.68 13.35 -14.69
C ASP A 4 -5.07 12.84 -14.27
N LYS A 5 -5.83 13.70 -13.59
CA LYS A 5 -7.14 13.38 -13.04
C LYS A 5 -8.17 13.03 -14.11
N GLU A 6 -8.15 13.72 -15.24
CA GLU A 6 -9.12 13.48 -16.32
C GLU A 6 -8.83 12.15 -17.02
N ARG A 7 -7.55 11.84 -17.25
CA ARG A 7 -7.15 10.52 -17.79
C ARG A 7 -7.51 9.39 -16.83
N LEU A 8 -7.32 9.58 -15.51
CA LEU A 8 -7.71 8.57 -14.51
C LEU A 8 -9.22 8.37 -14.48
N LYS A 9 -10.00 9.45 -14.44
CA LYS A 9 -11.47 9.39 -14.45
C LYS A 9 -11.98 8.66 -15.69
N LYS A 10 -11.43 8.98 -16.87
CA LYS A 10 -11.76 8.28 -18.11
C LYS A 10 -11.41 6.79 -18.03
N SER A 11 -10.21 6.45 -17.56
CA SER A 11 -9.80 5.06 -17.42
C SER A 11 -10.69 4.26 -16.47
N HIS A 12 -11.17 4.87 -15.38
CA HIS A 12 -12.08 4.21 -14.45
C HIS A 12 -13.47 4.02 -15.05
N ALA A 13 -13.98 5.02 -15.77
CA ALA A 13 -15.26 4.92 -16.49
C ALA A 13 -15.20 3.84 -17.59
N ASP A 14 -14.11 3.80 -18.36
CA ASP A 14 -13.91 2.78 -19.39
C ASP A 14 -13.85 1.37 -18.77
N GLY A 15 -13.18 1.23 -17.62
CA GLY A 15 -13.12 -0.03 -16.86
C GLY A 15 -14.48 -0.45 -16.30
N ALA A 16 -15.25 0.50 -15.73
CA ALA A 16 -16.59 0.23 -15.22
C ALA A 16 -17.54 -0.23 -16.32
N ARG A 17 -17.51 0.42 -17.50
CA ARG A 17 -18.33 0.02 -18.65
C ARG A 17 -18.09 -1.43 -19.07
N ILE A 18 -16.85 -1.91 -19.01
CA ILE A 18 -16.55 -3.32 -19.31
C ILE A 18 -17.24 -4.25 -18.29
N LEU A 19 -17.28 -3.88 -17.00
CA LEU A 19 -17.98 -4.66 -15.98
C LEU A 19 -19.49 -4.66 -16.23
N GLU A 20 -20.06 -3.48 -16.50
CA GLU A 20 -21.48 -3.28 -16.80
C GLU A 20 -21.93 -4.12 -18.00
N GLU A 21 -21.13 -4.17 -19.07
CA GLU A 21 -21.40 -4.99 -20.27
C GLU A 21 -21.58 -6.49 -19.93
N TYR A 22 -20.86 -7.02 -18.94
CA TYR A 22 -21.04 -8.40 -18.49
C TYR A 22 -22.21 -8.54 -17.50
N LEU A 23 -22.42 -7.56 -16.63
CA LEU A 23 -23.52 -7.55 -15.66
C LEU A 23 -24.88 -7.48 -16.38
N ASP A 24 -24.99 -6.71 -17.46
CA ASP A 24 -26.18 -6.62 -18.31
C ASP A 24 -26.54 -7.96 -18.97
N GLN A 25 -25.57 -8.85 -19.13
CA GLN A 25 -25.78 -10.22 -19.62
C GLN A 25 -26.22 -11.18 -18.50
N GLY A 26 -26.46 -10.68 -17.28
CA GLY A 26 -26.82 -11.48 -16.11
C GLY A 26 -25.66 -12.29 -15.53
N ARG A 27 -24.41 -11.93 -15.81
CA ARG A 27 -23.24 -12.65 -15.31
C ARG A 27 -22.78 -12.07 -13.97
N THR A 28 -22.24 -12.94 -13.11
CA THR A 28 -21.49 -12.53 -11.93
C THR A 28 -20.05 -12.17 -12.31
N VAL A 29 -19.57 -11.00 -11.88
CA VAL A 29 -18.21 -10.51 -12.18
C VAL A 29 -17.41 -10.41 -10.89
N ALA A 30 -16.24 -11.05 -10.86
CA ALA A 30 -15.28 -10.93 -9.77
C ALA A 30 -14.08 -10.08 -10.23
N PHE A 31 -13.82 -8.98 -9.52
CA PHE A 31 -12.64 -8.15 -9.75
C PHE A 31 -11.57 -8.49 -8.71
N LEU A 32 -10.44 -9.04 -9.15
CA LEU A 32 -9.36 -9.43 -8.26
C LEU A 32 -8.42 -8.27 -7.95
N THR A 33 -8.10 -8.09 -6.68
CA THR A 33 -7.13 -7.10 -6.20
C THR A 33 -6.02 -7.77 -5.41
N LEU A 34 -4.79 -7.28 -5.57
CA LEU A 34 -3.72 -7.61 -4.62
C LEU A 34 -3.99 -6.93 -3.27
N GLY A 35 -3.72 -7.66 -2.18
CA GLY A 35 -3.95 -7.17 -0.83
C GLY A 35 -5.44 -7.07 -0.52
N ASP A 36 -5.90 -5.87 -0.16
CA ASP A 36 -7.28 -5.60 0.22
C ASP A 36 -7.92 -4.55 -0.71
N PRO A 37 -9.15 -4.76 -1.19
CA PRO A 37 -9.84 -3.84 -2.11
C PRO A 37 -10.11 -2.44 -1.54
N THR A 38 -9.99 -2.25 -0.22
CA THR A 38 -10.23 -0.97 0.47
C THR A 38 -8.95 -0.20 0.78
N VAL A 39 -7.76 -0.79 0.57
CA VAL A 39 -6.46 -0.15 0.86
C VAL A 39 -5.72 0.18 -0.43
N TYR A 40 -5.70 1.47 -0.81
CA TYR A 40 -5.00 2.01 -2.00
C TYR A 40 -5.23 1.22 -3.31
N SER A 41 -6.40 0.57 -3.43
CA SER A 41 -6.80 -0.21 -4.58
C SER A 41 -7.53 0.66 -5.61
N THR A 42 -7.28 0.39 -6.89
CA THR A 42 -8.03 1.02 -7.99
C THR A 42 -9.48 0.54 -8.04
N TYR A 43 -9.79 -0.63 -7.47
CA TYR A 43 -11.12 -1.22 -7.54
C TYR A 43 -12.21 -0.30 -6.95
N ILE A 44 -11.91 0.44 -5.87
CA ILE A 44 -12.92 1.27 -5.20
C ILE A 44 -13.58 2.30 -6.14
N TYR A 45 -12.85 2.79 -7.14
CA TYR A 45 -13.39 3.73 -8.12
C TYR A 45 -14.40 3.04 -9.05
N LEU A 46 -14.11 1.83 -9.52
CA LEU A 46 -15.01 1.05 -10.37
C LEU A 46 -16.21 0.56 -9.57
N HIS A 47 -16.00 0.12 -8.33
CA HIS A 47 -17.06 -0.27 -7.40
C HIS A 47 -18.10 0.83 -7.24
N ASN A 48 -17.65 2.08 -7.01
CA ASN A 48 -18.56 3.21 -6.84
C ASN A 48 -19.35 3.51 -8.12
N ILE A 49 -18.70 3.52 -9.29
CA ILE A 49 -19.38 3.78 -10.58
C ILE A 49 -20.46 2.71 -10.83
N VAL A 50 -20.11 1.43 -10.71
CA VAL A 50 -21.04 0.31 -10.95
C VAL A 50 -22.18 0.31 -9.91
N LYS A 51 -21.89 0.61 -8.65
CA LYS A 51 -22.92 0.72 -7.60
C LYS A 51 -23.87 1.89 -7.85
N GLU A 52 -23.35 3.05 -8.26
CA GLU A 52 -24.15 4.22 -8.61
C GLU A 52 -25.03 3.99 -9.84
N ALA A 53 -24.59 3.14 -10.77
CA ALA A 53 -25.38 2.68 -11.91
C ALA A 53 -26.51 1.70 -11.54
N GLY A 54 -26.59 1.27 -10.27
CA GLY A 54 -27.70 0.46 -9.73
C GLY A 54 -27.46 -1.05 -9.72
N TYR A 55 -26.25 -1.51 -10.06
CA TYR A 55 -25.90 -2.92 -9.94
C TYR A 55 -25.70 -3.35 -8.48
N GLU A 56 -25.99 -4.60 -8.18
CA GLU A 56 -25.64 -5.22 -6.91
C GLU A 56 -24.12 -5.40 -6.82
N THR A 57 -23.53 -4.94 -5.72
CA THR A 57 -22.09 -5.00 -5.50
C THR A 57 -21.75 -5.43 -4.08
N GLU A 58 -20.64 -6.15 -3.94
CA GLU A 58 -20.08 -6.61 -2.67
C GLU A 58 -18.57 -6.34 -2.64
N ILE A 59 -18.02 -6.08 -1.45
CA ILE A 59 -16.58 -6.03 -1.21
C ILE A 59 -16.22 -7.17 -0.26
N VAL A 60 -15.36 -8.07 -0.73
CA VAL A 60 -14.77 -9.13 0.10
C VAL A 60 -13.38 -8.69 0.54
N SER A 61 -13.18 -8.57 1.85
CA SER A 61 -11.89 -8.14 2.42
C SER A 61 -10.76 -9.13 2.11
N GLY A 62 -9.56 -8.61 1.92
CA GLY A 62 -8.32 -9.38 1.81
C GLY A 62 -7.35 -9.08 2.94
N VAL A 63 -6.23 -9.80 2.97
CA VAL A 63 -5.12 -9.47 3.87
C VAL A 63 -4.26 -8.41 3.18
N THR A 64 -4.31 -7.19 3.69
CA THR A 64 -3.47 -6.09 3.20
C THR A 64 -1.97 -6.38 3.39
N SER A 65 -1.15 -5.82 2.50
CA SER A 65 0.26 -6.19 2.36
C SER A 65 1.09 -5.90 3.62
N PHE A 66 0.76 -4.86 4.39
CA PHE A 66 1.48 -4.54 5.61
C PHE A 66 1.14 -5.48 6.78
N CYS A 67 -0.07 -6.04 6.83
CA CYS A 67 -0.38 -7.09 7.81
C CYS A 67 0.36 -8.38 7.45
N ALA A 68 0.38 -8.73 6.17
CA ALA A 68 1.13 -9.90 5.69
C ALA A 68 2.63 -9.76 5.98
N ALA A 69 3.23 -8.59 5.71
CA ALA A 69 4.64 -8.33 5.98
C ALA A 69 4.96 -8.33 7.47
N ALA A 70 4.13 -7.73 8.33
CA ALA A 70 4.35 -7.77 9.78
C ALA A 70 4.27 -9.20 10.33
N ALA A 71 3.28 -9.99 9.89
CA ALA A 71 3.19 -11.39 10.26
C ALA A 71 4.40 -12.20 9.77
N ARG A 72 4.93 -11.87 8.58
CA ARG A 72 6.12 -12.51 8.01
C ARG A 72 7.39 -12.19 8.79
N LEU A 73 7.46 -11.00 9.37
CA LEU A 73 8.54 -10.53 10.25
C LEU A 73 8.37 -10.98 11.71
N GLU A 74 7.27 -11.68 12.03
CA GLU A 74 6.90 -12.06 13.40
C GLU A 74 6.81 -10.88 14.36
N MET A 75 6.39 -9.72 13.85
CA MET A 75 6.29 -8.48 14.61
C MET A 75 4.87 -7.94 14.73
N ASP A 76 4.64 -7.17 15.78
CA ASP A 76 3.50 -6.28 15.85
C ASP A 76 3.75 -4.99 15.06
N ILE A 77 2.70 -4.44 14.45
CA ILE A 77 2.79 -3.12 13.81
C ILE A 77 2.75 -2.03 14.87
N ALA A 78 1.91 -2.20 15.89
CA ALA A 78 1.81 -1.29 17.04
C ALA A 78 1.22 -2.03 18.24
N SER A 79 1.59 -1.54 19.42
CA SER A 79 1.19 -2.02 20.73
C SER A 79 0.53 -0.89 21.56
N LYS A 80 -0.48 -1.27 22.35
CA LYS A 80 -1.20 -0.36 23.29
C LYS A 80 -1.78 0.86 22.57
N ALA A 81 -1.26 2.06 22.86
CA ALA A 81 -1.75 3.34 22.37
C ALA A 81 -0.89 3.90 21.23
N GLN A 82 0.07 3.13 20.73
CA GLN A 82 0.89 3.52 19.59
C GLN A 82 0.01 3.75 18.35
N GLN A 83 0.29 4.84 17.65
CA GLN A 83 -0.40 5.19 16.42
C GLN A 83 0.20 4.39 15.26
N ILE A 84 -0.65 4.08 14.27
CA ILE A 84 -0.22 3.48 13.00
C ILE A 84 -0.55 4.48 11.89
N HIS A 85 0.45 4.85 11.12
CA HIS A 85 0.32 5.73 9.96
C HIS A 85 0.62 4.94 8.69
N ILE A 86 -0.39 4.72 7.87
CA ILE A 86 -0.22 4.04 6.58
C ILE A 86 -0.12 5.13 5.51
N ILE A 87 1.05 5.24 4.89
CA ILE A 87 1.41 6.39 4.05
C ILE A 87 1.86 5.86 2.67
N PRO A 88 1.28 6.36 1.56
CA PRO A 88 1.81 6.08 0.24
C PRO A 88 3.04 6.96 0.03
N ALA A 89 4.22 6.34 -0.14
CA ALA A 89 5.52 7.03 -0.23
C ALA A 89 5.60 8.08 -1.36
N SER A 90 4.64 8.15 -2.28
CA SER A 90 4.59 9.19 -3.29
C SER A 90 4.19 10.59 -2.78
N TYR A 91 3.89 10.75 -1.49
CA TYR A 91 3.39 12.01 -0.91
C TYR A 91 4.04 12.31 0.45
N GLN A 92 4.59 13.53 0.61
CA GLN A 92 4.94 14.15 1.92
C GLN A 92 5.67 13.22 2.91
N ILE A 93 6.72 12.52 2.44
CA ILE A 93 7.44 11.53 3.26
C ILE A 93 8.08 12.20 4.48
N GLU A 94 8.67 13.40 4.31
CA GLU A 94 9.35 14.12 5.37
C GLU A 94 8.41 14.39 6.55
N GLU A 95 7.25 15.03 6.30
CA GLU A 95 6.29 15.33 7.35
C GLU A 95 5.68 14.05 7.96
N ALA A 96 5.48 13.03 7.14
CA ALA A 96 4.88 11.78 7.59
C ALA A 96 5.83 10.97 8.49
N LEU A 97 7.14 11.03 8.27
CA LEU A 97 8.14 10.36 9.12
C LEU A 97 8.25 10.98 10.51
N LEU A 98 7.86 12.25 10.66
CA LEU A 98 7.83 12.96 11.96
C LEU A 98 6.59 12.61 12.81
N LEU A 99 5.65 11.83 12.29
CA LEU A 99 4.49 11.39 13.05
C LEU A 99 4.91 10.39 14.16
N PRO A 100 4.23 10.41 15.33
CA PRO A 100 4.53 9.50 16.42
C PRO A 100 4.15 8.06 16.08
N GLY A 101 4.77 7.08 16.75
CA GLY A 101 4.45 5.65 16.55
C GLY A 101 4.93 5.08 15.22
N THR A 102 4.23 4.07 14.71
CA THR A 102 4.69 3.29 13.55
C THR A 102 4.22 3.89 12.24
N LYS A 103 5.17 4.13 11.33
CA LYS A 103 4.89 4.53 9.95
C LYS A 103 5.07 3.33 9.03
N VAL A 104 4.02 3.01 8.28
CA VAL A 104 4.03 2.01 7.21
C VAL A 104 4.07 2.74 5.88
N LEU A 105 5.23 2.76 5.23
CA LEU A 105 5.40 3.37 3.91
C LEU A 105 5.10 2.35 2.81
N MET A 106 4.07 2.61 2.01
CA MET A 106 3.66 1.77 0.90
C MET A 106 4.17 2.30 -0.44
N LYS A 107 4.47 1.39 -1.38
CA LYS A 107 4.89 1.72 -2.76
C LYS A 107 6.18 2.54 -2.77
N ALA A 108 7.11 2.21 -1.87
CA ALA A 108 8.26 3.05 -1.54
C ALA A 108 9.48 2.89 -2.48
N GLY A 109 9.51 1.88 -3.34
CA GLY A 109 10.69 1.56 -4.17
C GLY A 109 11.25 2.75 -4.95
N GLY A 110 10.38 3.53 -5.62
CA GLY A 110 10.80 4.72 -6.37
C GLY A 110 11.19 5.94 -5.52
N LYS A 111 11.16 5.82 -4.18
CA LYS A 111 11.35 6.90 -3.21
C LYS A 111 12.32 6.56 -2.08
N LEU A 112 12.99 5.40 -2.16
CA LEU A 112 13.96 4.99 -1.15
C LEU A 112 15.10 5.98 -0.90
N PRO A 113 15.69 6.64 -1.92
CA PRO A 113 16.75 7.61 -1.67
C PRO A 113 16.31 8.78 -0.78
N GLU A 114 15.08 9.26 -0.98
CA GLU A 114 14.47 10.34 -0.18
C GLU A 114 14.21 9.87 1.25
N VAL A 115 13.64 8.66 1.42
CA VAL A 115 13.42 8.05 2.73
C VAL A 115 14.74 7.89 3.49
N LYS A 116 15.80 7.37 2.84
CA LYS A 116 17.13 7.20 3.45
C LYS A 116 17.73 8.53 3.88
N GLU A 117 17.55 9.60 3.10
CA GLU A 117 18.05 10.92 3.44
C GLU A 117 17.38 11.51 4.69
N VAL A 118 16.06 11.34 4.82
CA VAL A 118 15.33 11.78 6.02
C VAL A 118 15.79 10.99 7.25
N LEU A 119 15.94 9.66 7.11
CA LEU A 119 16.35 8.78 8.21
C LEU A 119 17.77 9.07 8.72
N LYS A 120 18.65 9.69 7.94
CA LYS A 120 19.98 10.15 8.43
C LYS A 120 19.87 11.21 9.53
N HIS A 121 18.82 12.04 9.46
CA HIS A 121 18.60 13.16 10.38
C HIS A 121 17.62 12.80 11.51
N HIS A 122 16.84 11.73 11.31
CA HIS A 122 15.84 11.23 12.24
C HIS A 122 16.05 9.73 12.45
N PRO A 123 16.96 9.33 13.37
CA PRO A 123 17.21 7.93 13.69
C PRO A 123 15.92 7.22 14.10
N ALA A 124 15.73 6.03 13.54
CA ALA A 124 14.53 5.22 13.72
C ALA A 124 14.86 3.75 13.43
N GLU A 125 14.06 2.84 13.98
CA GLU A 125 14.13 1.43 13.64
C GLU A 125 13.40 1.19 12.32
N VAL A 126 14.11 0.61 11.33
CA VAL A 126 13.58 0.47 9.97
C VAL A 126 13.68 -0.96 9.49
N THR A 127 12.57 -1.50 9.00
CA THR A 127 12.55 -2.77 8.27
C THR A 127 11.87 -2.59 6.93
N MET A 128 12.51 -3.07 5.86
CA MET A 128 11.93 -3.10 4.53
C MET A 128 11.60 -4.53 4.12
N VAL A 129 10.40 -4.72 3.56
CA VAL A 129 10.00 -5.98 2.92
C VAL A 129 9.65 -5.68 1.47
N GLU A 130 10.27 -6.44 0.57
CA GLU A 130 10.00 -6.41 -0.86
C GLU A 130 9.36 -7.74 -1.27
N ASN A 131 8.33 -7.69 -2.12
CA ASN A 131 7.66 -8.87 -2.69
C ASN A 131 7.19 -9.90 -1.64
N CYS A 132 6.68 -9.44 -0.50
CA CYS A 132 6.18 -10.28 0.60
C CYS A 132 5.25 -11.40 0.07
N GLY A 133 5.56 -12.66 0.39
CA GLY A 133 4.79 -13.84 -0.01
C GLY A 133 4.94 -14.25 -1.48
N MET A 134 5.85 -13.63 -2.24
CA MET A 134 6.13 -13.94 -3.65
C MET A 134 7.53 -14.57 -3.82
N GLU A 135 7.83 -15.11 -5.00
CA GLU A 135 9.08 -15.86 -5.30
C GLU A 135 10.36 -15.05 -5.03
N GLN A 136 10.31 -13.72 -5.13
CA GLN A 136 11.46 -12.81 -4.96
C GLN A 136 11.36 -11.99 -3.67
N GLU A 137 10.79 -12.57 -2.61
CA GLU A 137 10.70 -11.94 -1.28
C GLU A 137 12.10 -11.57 -0.76
N ARG A 138 12.25 -10.34 -0.28
CA ARG A 138 13.48 -9.86 0.38
C ARG A 138 13.13 -9.04 1.60
N ILE A 139 13.95 -9.20 2.64
CA ILE A 139 13.80 -8.48 3.91
C ILE A 139 15.12 -7.80 4.23
N TYR A 140 15.07 -6.53 4.61
CA TYR A 140 16.21 -5.71 4.95
C TYR A 140 15.96 -5.05 6.30
N TYR A 141 16.96 -5.15 7.18
CA TYR A 141 16.92 -4.56 8.52
C TYR A 141 17.90 -3.39 8.56
N GLY A 142 17.45 -2.24 9.06
CA GLY A 142 18.24 -1.01 9.07
C GLY A 142 18.21 -0.27 7.74
N ALA A 143 18.26 1.06 7.82
CA ALA A 143 18.20 1.96 6.67
C ALA A 143 19.40 1.79 5.71
N GLU A 144 20.54 1.36 6.24
CA GLU A 144 21.79 1.13 5.53
C GLU A 144 21.76 -0.07 4.60
N GLN A 145 20.95 -1.09 4.91
CA GLN A 145 20.82 -2.30 4.09
C GLN A 145 19.81 -2.14 2.94
N ILE A 146 19.02 -1.07 2.97
CA ILE A 146 18.02 -0.80 1.94
C ILE A 146 18.71 -0.50 0.60
N PRO A 147 18.39 -1.25 -0.47
CA PRO A 147 18.93 -1.01 -1.81
C PRO A 147 18.44 0.32 -2.38
N GLU A 148 19.19 0.89 -3.31
CA GLU A 148 18.79 2.14 -3.99
C GLU A 148 17.67 1.90 -5.03
N ASP A 149 17.50 0.65 -5.48
CA ASP A 149 16.67 0.26 -6.63
C ASP A 149 15.68 -0.87 -6.30
N ALA A 150 14.88 -0.72 -5.22
CA ALA A 150 13.82 -1.68 -4.93
C ALA A 150 12.63 -1.55 -5.90
N GLY A 151 11.95 -2.68 -6.10
CA GLY A 151 10.77 -2.81 -6.93
C GLY A 151 9.51 -2.15 -6.37
N TYR A 152 8.41 -2.25 -7.12
CA TYR A 152 7.15 -1.59 -6.80
C TYR A 152 6.48 -2.12 -5.52
N TYR A 153 6.55 -3.43 -5.26
CA TYR A 153 5.95 -4.08 -4.09
C TYR A 153 6.87 -3.99 -2.86
N THR A 154 7.29 -2.78 -2.56
CA THR A 154 8.16 -2.44 -1.43
C THR A 154 7.34 -1.78 -0.32
N LEU A 155 7.51 -2.26 0.90
CA LEU A 155 6.94 -1.75 2.14
C LEU A 155 8.06 -1.45 3.13
N LEU A 156 7.96 -0.33 3.85
CA LEU A 156 8.83 -0.05 4.99
C LEU A 156 7.99 0.11 6.24
N PHE A 157 8.51 -0.42 7.34
CA PHE A 157 8.09 -0.08 8.69
C PHE A 157 9.16 0.80 9.30
N VAL A 158 8.75 1.96 9.80
CA VAL A 158 9.61 2.90 10.52
C VAL A 158 9.01 3.07 11.91
N LYS A 159 9.67 2.52 12.92
CA LYS A 159 9.33 2.61 14.35
C LYS A 159 10.28 3.57 15.06
N GLU A 160 9.88 4.06 16.22
CA GLU A 160 10.74 4.92 17.04
C GLU A 160 11.98 4.15 17.52
N GLU A 161 13.09 4.86 17.75
CA GLU A 161 14.35 4.23 18.19
C GLU A 161 14.16 3.50 19.53
N GLY A 162 14.66 2.27 19.62
CA GLY A 162 14.54 1.43 20.82
C GLY A 162 13.21 0.70 20.96
N GLU A 163 12.26 0.88 20.04
CA GLU A 163 11.11 -0.01 19.94
C GLU A 163 11.52 -1.32 19.24
N PRO A 164 11.08 -2.49 19.76
CA PRO A 164 11.37 -3.74 19.09
C PRO A 164 10.75 -3.75 17.70
N LEU A 165 11.56 -4.16 16.72
CA LEU A 165 11.09 -4.47 15.38
C LEU A 165 10.18 -5.68 15.43
#